data_AF-A0A368MCT7-F1
#
_entry.id   AF-A0A368MCT7-F1
#
_cell.length_a   1.000
_cell.length_b   1.000
_cell.length_c   1.000
_cell.angle_alpha   90.00
_cell.angle_beta   90.00
_cell.angle_gamma   90.00
#
_symmetry.space_group_name_H-M   'P 1'
#
loop_
_entity.id
_entity.type
_entity.pdbx_description
1 polymer ?
#
loop_
_entity_poly.entity_id
_entity_poly.type
_entity_poly.pdbx_seq_one_letter_code
_entity_poly.pdbx_strand_id
1 'polypeptide(L)'
;MMTHYEELVKELKAHCDKHNVEGANWTVISVEDGRYVYVTPVKSMVDLDKNTKENFAVKMGEEELAKLLDKMDECYDSHSDSVLHYMSNLSHLPEEYITVGKNHREYHFLCDVINHSQERNAA
;
A
#
# COMPACT_ATOMS: atom_id res chain seq x y z
N MET A 1 -15.92 -10.79 -3.24
CA MET A 1 -14.60 -10.70 -2.58
C MET A 1 -14.41 -9.36 -1.86
N MET A 2 -14.69 -8.22 -2.49
CA MET A 2 -14.49 -6.89 -1.88
C MET A 2 -15.10 -6.71 -0.48
N THR A 3 -16.38 -7.05 -0.28
CA THR A 3 -17.02 -6.95 1.04
C THR A 3 -16.38 -7.87 2.09
N HIS A 4 -15.94 -9.07 1.69
CA HIS A 4 -15.26 -9.99 2.60
C HIS A 4 -13.87 -9.48 2.98
N TYR A 5 -13.13 -8.92 2.01
CA TYR A 5 -11.87 -8.25 2.27
C TYR A 5 -12.04 -7.08 3.26
N GLU A 6 -13.07 -6.26 3.09
CA GLU A 6 -13.37 -5.17 4.03
C GLU A 6 -13.70 -5.65 5.45
N GLU A 7 -14.35 -6.81 5.60
CA GLU A 7 -14.59 -7.45 6.90
C GLU A 7 -13.26 -7.88 7.56
N LEU A 8 -12.38 -8.53 6.80
CA LEU A 8 -11.05 -8.94 7.27
C LEU A 8 -10.17 -7.73 7.63
N VAL A 9 -10.25 -6.63 6.86
CA VAL A 9 -9.55 -5.38 7.16
C VAL A 9 -10.09 -4.72 8.44
N LYS A 10 -11.41 -4.79 8.69
CA LYS A 10 -12.00 -4.32 9.95
C LYS A 10 -11.54 -5.16 11.14
N GLU A 11 -11.44 -6.48 10.96
CA GLU A 11 -10.89 -7.39 11.96
C GLU A 11 -9.43 -7.06 12.25
N LEU A 12 -8.60 -6.90 11.21
CA LEU A 12 -7.21 -6.46 11.34
C LEU A 12 -7.10 -5.16 12.15
N LYS A 13 -7.91 -4.15 11.80
CA LYS A 13 -7.95 -2.88 12.53
C LYS A 13 -8.34 -3.08 14.01
N ALA A 14 -9.35 -3.89 14.29
CA ALA A 14 -9.77 -4.16 15.66
C ALA A 14 -8.66 -4.83 16.48
N HIS A 15 -7.88 -5.72 15.86
CA HIS A 15 -6.68 -6.30 16.48
C HIS A 15 -5.59 -5.25 16.72
N CYS A 16 -5.32 -4.36 15.75
CA CYS A 16 -4.37 -3.26 15.94
C CYS A 16 -4.74 -2.40 17.15
N ASP A 17 -6.02 -2.01 17.23
CA ASP A 17 -6.56 -1.17 18.29
C ASP A 17 -6.51 -1.90 19.65
N LYS A 18 -6.88 -3.18 19.70
CA LYS A 18 -6.87 -4.00 20.93
C LYS A 18 -5.46 -4.20 21.51
N HIS A 19 -4.47 -4.41 20.65
CA HIS A 19 -3.11 -4.70 21.07
C HIS A 19 -2.20 -3.46 21.11
N ASN A 20 -2.77 -2.27 20.84
CA ASN A 20 -2.07 -0.99 20.79
C ASN A 20 -0.80 -1.09 19.93
N VAL A 21 -0.93 -1.60 18.70
CA VAL A 21 0.22 -1.77 17.79
C VAL A 21 0.75 -0.39 17.41
N GLU A 22 2.01 -0.11 17.77
CA GLU A 22 2.66 1.16 17.52
C GLU A 22 3.49 1.10 16.23
N GLY A 23 3.58 2.23 15.51
CA GLY A 23 4.33 2.34 14.26
C GLY A 23 3.58 1.86 13.01
N ALA A 24 2.38 1.31 13.18
CA ALA A 24 1.49 0.90 12.10
C ALA A 24 0.65 2.08 11.58
N ASN A 25 1.20 2.88 10.68
CA ASN A 25 0.48 3.99 10.06
C ASN A 25 0.60 3.90 8.54
N TRP A 26 -0.53 3.71 7.87
CA TRP A 26 -0.62 3.71 6.41
C TRP A 26 -1.87 4.46 5.97
N THR A 27 -1.82 5.02 4.77
CA THR A 27 -3.00 5.55 4.09
C THR A 27 -3.60 4.45 3.23
N VAL A 28 -4.90 4.17 3.42
CA VAL A 28 -5.65 3.23 2.58
C VAL A 28 -6.46 4.02 1.56
N ILE A 29 -6.42 3.58 0.31
CA ILE A 29 -7.18 4.15 -0.80
C ILE A 29 -7.96 3.02 -1.46
N SER A 30 -9.28 3.20 -1.59
CA SER A 30 -10.10 2.37 -2.47
C SER A 30 -10.25 3.07 -3.82
N VAL A 31 -9.89 2.39 -4.90
CA VAL A 31 -10.03 2.87 -6.28
C VAL A 31 -11.35 2.32 -6.86
N GLU A 32 -11.97 3.05 -7.78
CA GLU A 32 -13.27 2.69 -8.37
C GLU A 32 -13.28 1.34 -9.10
N ASP A 33 -12.12 0.86 -9.55
CA ASP A 33 -11.95 -0.45 -10.17
C ASP A 33 -11.82 -1.62 -9.16
N GLY A 34 -12.00 -1.33 -7.87
CA GLY A 34 -11.96 -2.33 -6.79
C GLY A 34 -10.57 -2.60 -6.22
N ARG A 35 -9.53 -1.88 -6.65
CA ARG A 35 -8.19 -1.98 -6.07
C ARG A 35 -8.10 -1.27 -4.72
N TYR A 36 -7.39 -1.90 -3.79
CA TYR A 36 -6.98 -1.28 -2.53
C TYR A 36 -5.49 -0.96 -2.56
N VAL A 37 -5.14 0.29 -2.29
CA VAL A 37 -3.75 0.76 -2.26
C VAL A 37 -3.39 1.19 -0.85
N TYR A 38 -2.31 0.61 -0.31
CA TYR A 38 -1.75 0.94 0.99
C TYR A 38 -0.47 1.74 0.77
N VAL A 39 -0.45 2.97 1.29
CA VAL A 39 0.67 3.90 1.10
C VAL A 39 1.33 4.21 2.42
N THR A 40 2.63 3.93 2.49
CA THR A 40 3.48 4.23 3.64
C THR A 40 4.68 5.05 3.18
N PRO A 41 4.99 6.19 3.84
CA PRO A 41 6.18 6.96 3.50
C PRO A 41 7.44 6.22 3.95
N VAL A 42 8.41 6.10 3.04
CA VAL A 42 9.75 5.57 3.35
C VAL A 42 10.75 6.72 3.30
N LYS A 43 11.66 6.80 4.27
CA LYS A 43 12.72 7.83 4.32
C LYS A 43 13.94 7.40 3.51
N SER A 44 14.19 6.09 3.46
CA SER A 44 15.31 5.49 2.73
C SER A 44 15.00 4.05 2.35
N MET A 45 15.77 3.47 1.41
CA MET A 45 15.59 2.07 1.03
C MET A 45 15.84 1.08 2.18
N VAL A 46 16.60 1.47 3.20
CA VAL A 46 16.83 0.65 4.41
C VAL A 46 15.54 0.45 5.21
N ASP A 47 14.54 1.32 5.04
CA ASP A 47 13.25 1.14 5.70
C ASP A 47 12.48 -0.07 5.14
N LEU A 48 12.82 -0.56 3.94
CA LEU A 48 12.20 -1.75 3.34
C LEU A 48 12.71 -3.05 3.98
N ASP A 49 13.91 -3.04 4.56
CA ASP A 49 14.47 -4.19 5.27
C ASP A 49 13.85 -4.39 6.66
N LYS A 50 13.09 -3.39 7.15
CA LYS A 50 12.45 -3.47 8.46
C LYS A 50 11.25 -4.41 8.38
N ASN A 51 11.22 -5.39 9.27
CA ASN A 51 10.07 -6.28 9.40
C ASN A 51 8.90 -5.54 10.07
N THR A 52 8.09 -4.86 9.26
CA THR A 52 6.90 -4.15 9.73
C THR A 52 5.88 -5.09 10.38
N LYS A 53 5.95 -6.40 10.11
CA LYS A 53 5.08 -7.43 10.69
C LYS A 53 5.56 -7.90 12.06
N GLU A 54 6.81 -7.64 12.46
CA GLU A 54 7.39 -8.16 13.71
C GLU A 54 6.64 -7.64 14.94
N ASN A 55 6.32 -6.35 14.96
CA ASN A 55 5.50 -5.75 16.02
C ASN A 55 4.07 -6.32 16.07
N PHE A 56 3.51 -6.70 14.92
CA PHE A 56 2.20 -7.34 14.85
C PHE A 56 2.26 -8.78 15.36
N ALA A 57 3.23 -9.55 14.90
CA ALA A 57 3.47 -10.93 15.29
C ALA A 57 3.65 -11.07 16.80
N VAL A 58 4.46 -10.20 17.42
CA VAL A 58 4.71 -10.20 18.87
C VAL A 58 3.45 -9.89 19.68
N LYS A 59 2.57 -9.03 19.16
CA LYS A 59 1.41 -8.53 19.91
C LYS A 59 0.12 -9.31 19.66
N MET A 60 -0.14 -9.69 18.42
CA MET A 60 -1.33 -10.41 17.95
C MET A 60 -1.13 -11.93 17.97
N GLY A 61 0.12 -12.40 17.90
CA GLY A 61 0.49 -13.79 17.72
C GLY A 61 0.73 -14.11 16.24
N GLU A 62 1.86 -14.75 15.93
CA GLU A 62 2.26 -15.11 14.56
C GLU A 62 1.20 -15.94 13.84
N GLU A 63 0.60 -16.91 14.53
CA GLU A 63 -0.36 -17.84 13.94
C GLU A 63 -1.68 -17.14 13.56
N GLU A 64 -2.21 -16.27 14.42
CA GLU A 64 -3.45 -15.55 14.15
C GLU A 64 -3.25 -14.47 13.09
N LEU A 65 -2.09 -13.80 13.09
CA LEU A 65 -1.73 -12.87 12.02
C LEU A 65 -1.59 -13.60 10.68
N ALA A 66 -0.91 -14.75 10.65
CA ALA A 66 -0.75 -15.54 9.43
C ALA A 66 -2.11 -15.99 8.88
N LYS A 67 -2.98 -16.57 9.70
CA LYS A 67 -4.34 -16.97 9.29
C LYS A 67 -5.16 -15.80 8.73
N LEU A 68 -5.04 -14.62 9.32
CA LEU A 68 -5.76 -13.44 8.85
C LEU A 68 -5.22 -13.00 7.48
N LEU A 69 -3.90 -12.94 7.32
CA LEU A 69 -3.26 -12.60 6.05
C LEU A 69 -3.55 -13.62 4.94
N ASP A 70 -3.57 -14.92 5.26
CA ASP A 70 -3.91 -15.98 4.31
C ASP A 70 -5.34 -15.82 3.78
N LYS A 71 -6.32 -15.52 4.66
CA LYS A 71 -7.69 -15.21 4.23
C LYS A 71 -7.78 -13.94 3.39
N MET A 72 -6.94 -12.95 3.68
CA MET A 72 -6.86 -11.74 2.85
C MET A 72 -6.29 -12.06 1.46
N ASP A 73 -5.33 -12.98 1.36
CA ASP A 73 -4.72 -13.43 0.10
C ASP A 73 -5.73 -14.08 -0.85
N GLU A 74 -6.71 -14.81 -0.29
CA GLU A 74 -7.81 -15.41 -1.06
C GLU A 74 -8.79 -14.37 -1.67
N CYS A 75 -8.68 -13.09 -1.30
CA CYS A 75 -9.62 -12.05 -1.72
C CYS A 75 -9.16 -11.22 -2.92
N TYR A 76 -7.97 -11.47 -3.47
CA TYR A 76 -7.44 -10.73 -4.63
C TYR A 76 -6.76 -11.65 -5.65
N ASP A 77 -6.87 -11.30 -6.94
CA ASP A 77 -6.23 -12.06 -8.02
C ASP A 77 -4.73 -11.75 -8.16
N SER A 78 -4.29 -10.59 -7.65
CA SER A 78 -2.91 -10.13 -7.75
C SER A 78 -2.56 -9.16 -6.62
N HIS A 79 -1.32 -9.26 -6.14
CA HIS A 79 -0.71 -8.31 -5.22
C HIS A 79 0.57 -7.77 -5.87
N SER A 80 0.78 -6.46 -5.85
CA SER A 80 2.03 -5.84 -6.27
C SER A 80 2.44 -4.73 -5.32
N ASP A 81 3.75 -4.62 -5.09
CA ASP A 81 4.36 -3.56 -4.32
C ASP A 81 5.24 -2.70 -5.23
N SER A 82 5.27 -1.40 -5.01
CA SER A 82 6.05 -0.47 -5.82
C SER A 82 6.58 0.67 -4.96
N VAL A 83 7.80 1.12 -5.25
CA VAL A 83 8.38 2.31 -4.62
C VAL A 83 8.14 3.50 -5.53
N LEU A 84 7.34 4.45 -5.05
CA LEU A 84 7.04 5.67 -5.78
C LEU A 84 8.07 6.76 -5.44
N HIS A 85 8.71 7.31 -6.47
CA HIS A 85 9.63 8.43 -6.32
C HIS A 85 8.96 9.74 -6.74
N TYR A 86 8.90 10.71 -5.82
CA TYR A 86 8.48 12.06 -6.16
C TYR A 86 9.65 12.83 -6.83
N MET A 87 9.45 13.25 -8.06
CA MET A 87 10.41 14.05 -8.83
C MET A 87 9.82 15.44 -9.06
N SER A 88 10.29 16.44 -8.31
CA SER A 88 9.71 17.80 -8.32
C SER A 88 9.74 18.50 -9.68
N ASN A 89 10.67 18.12 -10.57
CA ASN A 89 10.77 18.63 -11.93
C ASN A 89 9.78 18.00 -12.92
N LEU A 90 9.21 16.83 -12.59
CA LEU A 90 8.26 16.08 -13.42
C LEU A 90 6.87 15.96 -12.78
N SER A 91 6.71 16.47 -11.55
CA SER A 91 5.51 16.30 -10.75
C SER A 91 4.94 17.65 -10.34
N HIS A 92 3.66 17.87 -10.63
CA HIS A 92 2.95 19.05 -10.13
C HIS A 92 2.31 18.74 -8.77
N LEU A 93 2.75 19.45 -7.72
CA LEU A 93 2.10 19.45 -6.41
C LEU A 93 1.66 20.88 -6.10
N PRO A 94 0.34 21.16 -5.99
CA PRO A 94 -0.11 22.51 -5.65
C PRO A 94 0.34 22.89 -4.24
N GLU A 95 0.74 24.15 -4.05
CA GLU A 95 1.31 24.65 -2.77
C GLU A 95 0.38 24.43 -1.57
N GLU A 96 -0.94 24.41 -1.79
CA GLU A 96 -1.97 24.21 -0.76
C GLU A 96 -2.61 22.81 -0.83
N TYR A 97 -1.80 21.76 -0.98
CA TYR A 97 -2.30 20.38 -0.96
C TYR A 97 -2.69 19.92 0.45
N ILE A 98 -3.92 20.28 0.88
CA ILE A 98 -4.52 19.80 2.12
C ILE A 98 -5.48 18.64 1.81
N THR A 99 -5.20 17.49 2.43
CA THR A 99 -5.95 16.23 2.29
C THR A 99 -6.96 15.98 3.40
N VAL A 100 -6.82 16.69 4.52
CA VAL A 100 -7.70 16.55 5.69
C VAL A 100 -9.12 16.99 5.33
N GLY A 101 -10.11 16.12 5.57
CA GLY A 101 -11.52 16.37 5.25
C GLY A 101 -11.89 16.19 3.77
N LYS A 102 -10.93 15.91 2.88
CA LYS A 102 -11.14 15.64 1.44
C LYS A 102 -11.00 14.14 1.16
N ASN A 103 -11.98 13.38 1.63
CA ASN A 103 -11.96 11.91 1.55
C ASN A 103 -12.21 11.38 0.13
N HIS A 104 -12.96 12.12 -0.69
CA HIS A 104 -13.19 11.75 -2.08
C HIS A 104 -11.99 12.18 -2.94
N ARG A 105 -11.46 11.23 -3.72
CA ARG A 105 -10.33 11.43 -4.63
C ARG A 105 -10.51 10.57 -5.87
N GLU A 106 -10.16 11.14 -7.00
CA GLU A 106 -10.08 10.42 -8.28
C GLU A 106 -8.61 10.15 -8.59
N TYR A 107 -8.28 8.90 -8.91
CA TYR A 107 -6.92 8.47 -9.24
C TYR A 107 -6.84 8.12 -10.71
N HIS A 108 -6.00 8.85 -11.43
CA HIS A 108 -5.70 8.57 -12.84
C HIS A 108 -4.35 7.85 -12.94
N PHE A 109 -4.37 6.60 -13.38
CA PHE A 109 -3.17 5.82 -13.61
C PHE A 109 -2.78 5.94 -15.09
N LEU A 110 -1.66 6.60 -15.34
CA LEU A 110 -1.07 6.72 -16.67
C LEU A 110 0.03 5.68 -16.81
N CYS A 111 -0.20 4.66 -17.65
CA CYS A 111 0.80 3.65 -17.96
C CYS A 111 1.43 3.99 -19.31
N ASP A 112 2.63 4.58 -19.28
CA ASP A 112 3.43 4.70 -20.49
C ASP A 112 4.12 3.35 -20.75
N VAL A 113 3.77 2.69 -21.86
CA VAL A 113 4.50 1.52 -22.35
C VAL A 113 5.84 2.04 -22.89
N ILE A 114 6.87 2.01 -22.06
CA ILE A 114 8.24 2.32 -22.50
C ILE A 114 8.69 1.16 -23.39
N ASN A 115 8.45 1.28 -24.69
CA ASN A 115 9.11 0.46 -25.69
C ASN A 115 10.60 0.81 -25.66
N HIS A 116 11.40 0.04 -24.92
CA HIS A 116 12.84 0.05 -25.11
C HIS A 116 13.15 -0.58 -26.48
N SER A 117 13.03 0.20 -27.55
CA SER A 117 13.71 -0.11 -28.80
C SER A 117 15.20 -0.01 -28.52
N GLN A 118 15.80 -1.16 -28.18
CA GLN A 118 17.25 -1.35 -28.16
C GLN A 118 17.75 -1.06 -29.58
N GLU A 119 18.17 0.17 -29.85
CA GLU A 119 19.02 0.49 -30.98
C GLU A 119 20.35 -0.23 -30.75
N ARG A 120 20.47 -1.46 -31.29
CA ARG A 120 21.74 -2.13 -31.48
C ARG A 120 22.53 -1.30 -32.49
N ASN A 121 23.32 -0.35 -32.00
CA ASN A 121 24.38 0.25 -32.80
C ASN A 121 25.40 -0.86 -33.10
N ALA A 122 25.40 -1.29 -34.36
CA ALA A 122 26.48 -2.08 -34.93
C ALA A 122 27.73 -1.18 -35.03
N ALA A 123 28.82 -1.63 -34.40
CA ALA A 123 30.18 -1.18 -34.66
C ALA A 123 31.08 -2.41 -34.66
#